data_AF-A0A1F7K9U5-F1
#
_entry.id   AF-A0A1F7K9U5-F1
#
_cell.length_a   1.000
_cell.length_b   1.000
_cell.length_c   1.000
_cell.angle_alpha   90.00
_cell.angle_beta   90.00
_cell.angle_gamma   90.00
#
_symmetry.space_group_name_H-M   'P 1'
#
loop_
_entity.id
_entity.type
_entity.pdbx_description
1 polymer ?
#
loop_
_entity_poly.entity_id
_entity_poly.type
_entity_poly.pdbx_seq_one_letter_code
_entity_poly.pdbx_strand_id
1 'polypeptide(L)'
;MNKNSHTPLFLEQIITLLRERHADKVIDCTFGEGGHGLNLAKLGYTVLGIEWDKEMFDVGQHNIKEAKTEKVKLTLGNYKDVAVIARENHFDPVDAIIFDLGLSMYQLEHSSRGFSSQRQGDLDLRISLLLRESAKDWLNRTSRDELTDLITRYVEDKRSTILSRKLLQVREKKP
;
A
#
# COMPACT_ATOMS: atom_id res chain seq x y z
N MET A 1 10.22 -16.93 20.99
CA MET A 1 9.15 -17.27 20.03
C MET A 1 8.19 -16.09 20.02
N ASN A 2 8.36 -15.17 19.06
CA ASN A 2 7.59 -13.92 19.05
C ASN A 2 6.18 -14.20 18.50
N LYS A 3 5.19 -14.00 19.36
CA LYS A 3 3.78 -13.84 18.98
C LYS A 3 3.69 -12.61 18.07
N ASN A 4 3.12 -12.78 16.88
CA ASN A 4 2.81 -11.77 15.84
C ASN A 4 3.84 -11.56 14.71
N SER A 5 4.50 -12.60 14.19
CA SER A 5 4.96 -12.48 12.80
C SER A 5 3.74 -12.56 11.88
N HIS A 6 3.28 -11.42 11.35
CA HIS A 6 2.20 -11.41 10.36
C HIS A 6 2.65 -12.22 9.15
N THR A 7 2.01 -13.36 8.90
CA THR A 7 2.25 -14.14 7.68
C THR A 7 1.56 -13.41 6.53
N PRO A 8 2.27 -13.05 5.45
CA PRO A 8 1.66 -12.43 4.29
C PRO A 8 0.56 -13.30 3.68
N LEU A 9 -0.48 -12.67 3.15
CA LEU A 9 -1.60 -13.36 2.53
C LEU A 9 -1.11 -14.16 1.31
N PHE A 10 -1.53 -15.41 1.19
CA PHE A 10 -1.19 -16.28 0.05
C PHE A 10 0.31 -16.54 -0.18
N LEU A 11 1.17 -16.38 0.84
CA LEU A 11 2.62 -16.57 0.70
C LEU A 11 2.99 -17.95 0.09
N GLU A 12 2.40 -19.03 0.60
CA GLU A 12 2.69 -20.39 0.11
C GLU A 12 2.25 -20.59 -1.34
N GLN A 13 1.08 -20.06 -1.71
CA GLN A 13 0.55 -20.13 -3.06
C GLN A 13 1.47 -19.38 -4.05
N ILE A 14 1.95 -18.19 -3.65
CA ILE A 14 2.93 -17.43 -4.44
C ILE A 14 4.22 -18.23 -4.62
N ILE A 15 4.77 -18.81 -3.54
CA ILE A 15 5.99 -19.61 -3.61
C ILE A 15 5.83 -20.80 -4.55
N THR A 16 4.70 -21.51 -4.48
CA THR A 16 4.39 -22.63 -5.39
C THR A 16 4.39 -22.16 -6.85
N LEU A 17 3.66 -21.08 -7.16
CA LEU A 17 3.60 -20.54 -8.52
C LEU A 17 4.98 -20.11 -9.04
N LEU A 18 5.79 -19.45 -8.21
CA LEU A 18 7.14 -19.04 -8.59
C LEU A 18 8.05 -20.23 -8.91
N ARG A 19 7.97 -21.31 -8.11
CA ARG A 19 8.73 -22.55 -8.36
C ARG A 19 8.31 -23.24 -9.65
N GLU A 20 7.01 -23.36 -9.89
CA GLU A 20 6.46 -23.97 -11.13
C GLU A 20 6.86 -23.20 -12.39
N ARG A 21 7.10 -21.89 -12.26
CA ARG A 21 7.55 -21.02 -13.34
C ARG A 21 9.07 -20.88 -13.44
N HIS A 22 9.82 -21.56 -12.56
CA HIS A 22 11.28 -21.44 -12.47
C HIS A 22 11.75 -19.97 -12.36
N ALA A 23 10.99 -19.15 -11.64
CA ALA A 23 11.30 -17.73 -11.45
C ALA A 23 12.53 -17.53 -10.54
N ASP A 24 13.28 -16.46 -10.77
CA ASP A 24 14.36 -16.00 -9.89
C ASP A 24 14.19 -14.52 -9.50
N LYS A 25 13.79 -13.68 -10.46
CA LYS A 25 13.60 -12.23 -10.27
C LYS A 25 12.12 -11.88 -10.08
N VAL A 26 11.81 -11.31 -8.92
CA VAL A 26 10.45 -10.94 -8.54
C VAL A 26 10.37 -9.45 -8.22
N ILE A 27 9.37 -8.76 -8.76
CA ILE A 27 9.01 -7.41 -8.30
C ILE A 27 7.87 -7.52 -7.30
N ASP A 28 8.05 -6.93 -6.12
CA ASP A 28 7.00 -6.74 -5.12
C ASP A 28 6.54 -5.28 -5.18
N CYS A 29 5.39 -5.02 -5.80
CA CYS A 29 4.89 -3.68 -6.09
C CYS A 29 4.29 -2.95 -4.88
N THR A 30 4.14 -3.65 -3.75
CA THR A 30 3.50 -3.18 -2.52
C THR A 30 4.31 -3.68 -1.34
N PHE A 31 5.60 -3.36 -1.35
CA PHE A 31 6.58 -3.99 -0.47
C PHE A 31 6.21 -3.84 1.01
N GLY A 32 5.67 -2.68 1.42
CA GLY A 32 5.24 -2.42 2.78
C GLY A 32 6.35 -2.71 3.81
N GLU A 33 6.04 -3.57 4.77
CA GLU A 33 6.98 -4.00 5.81
C GLU A 33 7.98 -5.08 5.33
N GLY A 34 7.90 -5.50 4.06
CA GLY A 34 8.73 -6.54 3.47
C GLY A 34 8.20 -7.95 3.69
N GLY A 35 6.91 -8.10 3.99
CA GLY A 35 6.28 -9.40 4.25
C GLY A 35 6.55 -10.42 3.14
N HIS A 36 6.13 -10.13 1.92
CA HIS A 36 6.40 -11.00 0.77
C HIS A 36 7.88 -10.96 0.37
N GLY A 37 8.41 -9.78 0.05
CA GLY A 37 9.78 -9.64 -0.45
C GLY A 37 10.87 -10.26 0.43
N LEU A 38 10.82 -10.12 1.77
CA LEU A 38 11.84 -10.72 2.65
C LEU A 38 11.70 -12.23 2.77
N ASN A 39 10.48 -12.77 2.77
CA ASN A 39 10.28 -14.21 2.78
C ASN A 39 10.74 -14.85 1.47
N LEU A 40 10.50 -14.21 0.33
CA LEU A 40 11.02 -14.65 -0.96
C LEU A 40 12.56 -14.56 -1.00
N ALA A 41 13.15 -13.45 -0.54
CA ALA A 41 14.60 -13.31 -0.48
C ALA A 41 15.28 -14.40 0.36
N LYS A 42 14.68 -14.80 1.47
CA LYS A 42 15.17 -15.93 2.31
C LYS A 42 15.17 -17.26 1.57
N LEU A 43 14.30 -17.43 0.57
CA LEU A 43 14.23 -18.63 -0.28
C LEU A 43 15.16 -18.55 -1.50
N GLY A 44 15.91 -17.45 -1.65
CA GLY A 44 16.93 -17.29 -2.69
C GLY A 44 16.54 -16.40 -3.86
N TYR A 45 15.26 -16.02 -3.98
CA TYR A 45 14.77 -15.13 -5.02
C TYR A 45 15.43 -13.75 -4.92
N THR A 46 15.71 -13.14 -6.06
CA THR A 46 16.16 -11.75 -6.14
C THR A 46 14.92 -10.86 -6.25
N VAL A 47 14.79 -9.86 -5.38
CA VAL A 47 13.56 -9.06 -5.23
C VAL A 47 13.83 -7.58 -5.46
N LEU A 48 13.00 -6.95 -6.29
CA LEU A 48 12.86 -5.49 -6.35
C LEU A 48 11.54 -5.10 -5.69
N GLY A 49 11.62 -4.50 -4.50
CA GLY A 49 10.49 -3.90 -3.82
C GLY A 49 10.21 -2.49 -4.34
N ILE A 50 8.93 -2.15 -4.48
CA ILE A 50 8.43 -0.80 -4.76
C ILE A 50 7.49 -0.42 -3.62
N GLU A 51 7.68 0.77 -3.07
CA GLU A 51 6.78 1.32 -2.05
C GLU A 51 6.54 2.80 -2.33
N TRP A 52 5.28 3.22 -2.31
CA TRP A 52 4.90 4.60 -2.63
C TRP A 52 4.82 5.47 -1.38
N ASP A 53 4.49 4.86 -0.24
CA ASP A 53 4.43 5.51 1.04
C ASP A 53 5.82 5.63 1.65
N LYS A 54 6.29 6.86 1.87
CA LYS A 54 7.63 7.13 2.41
C LYS A 54 7.84 6.50 3.80
N GLU A 55 6.80 6.47 4.62
CA GLU A 55 6.86 5.90 5.96
C GLU A 55 7.07 4.39 5.88
N MET A 56 6.29 3.72 5.03
CA MET A 56 6.44 2.28 4.79
C MET A 56 7.75 1.93 4.11
N PHE A 57 8.23 2.78 3.20
CA PHE A 57 9.55 2.62 2.58
C PHE A 57 10.66 2.61 3.64
N ASP A 58 10.60 3.52 4.63
CA ASP A 58 11.59 3.56 5.71
C ASP A 58 11.52 2.33 6.62
N VAL A 59 10.32 1.86 6.94
CA VAL A 59 10.10 0.60 7.66
C VAL A 59 10.67 -0.59 6.88
N GLY A 60 10.38 -0.68 5.58
CA GLY A 60 10.92 -1.71 4.69
C GLY A 60 12.45 -1.68 4.60
N GLN A 61 13.05 -0.49 4.47
CA GLN A 61 14.51 -0.30 4.50
C GLN A 61 15.12 -0.79 5.82
N HIS A 62 14.48 -0.49 6.95
CA HIS A 62 14.92 -0.99 8.25
C HIS A 62 14.86 -2.52 8.31
N ASN A 63 13.74 -3.12 7.90
CA ASN A 63 13.54 -4.57 7.93
C ASN A 63 14.50 -5.33 6.99
N ILE A 64 14.86 -4.75 5.84
CA ILE A 64 15.89 -5.30 4.93
C ILE A 64 17.25 -5.35 5.63
N LYS A 65 17.64 -4.28 6.33
CA LYS A 65 18.91 -4.21 7.08
C LYS A 65 18.93 -5.23 8.22
N GLU A 66 17.85 -5.34 8.99
CA GLU A 66 17.71 -6.31 10.08
C GLU A 66 17.78 -7.76 9.56
N ALA A 67 17.18 -8.02 8.38
CA ALA A 67 17.25 -9.32 7.72
C ALA A 67 18.64 -9.64 7.13
N LYS A 68 19.55 -8.66 7.07
CA LYS A 68 20.92 -8.79 6.52
C LYS A 68 20.96 -9.46 5.15
N THR A 69 20.02 -9.07 4.29
CA THR A 69 19.89 -9.65 2.95
C THR A 69 20.32 -8.66 1.87
N GLU A 70 21.11 -9.14 0.92
CA GLU A 70 21.47 -8.40 -0.29
C GLU A 70 20.55 -8.75 -1.48
N LYS A 71 19.64 -9.70 -1.28
CA LYS A 71 18.70 -10.18 -2.30
C LYS A 71 17.52 -9.25 -2.52
N VAL A 72 17.40 -8.18 -1.73
CA VAL A 72 16.32 -7.19 -1.87
C VAL A 72 16.88 -5.82 -2.18
N LYS A 73 16.39 -5.21 -3.25
CA LYS A 73 16.50 -3.77 -3.50
C LYS A 73 15.13 -3.14 -3.33
N LEU A 74 15.02 -2.07 -2.54
CA LEU A 74 13.76 -1.36 -2.33
C LEU A 74 13.84 0.05 -2.90
N THR A 75 12.85 0.41 -3.71
CA THR A 75 12.73 1.72 -4.40
C THR A 75 11.49 2.46 -3.93
N LEU A 76 11.65 3.74 -3.60
CA LEU A 76 10.52 4.63 -3.33
C LEU A 76 9.89 5.04 -4.67
N GLY A 77 8.65 4.66 -4.92
CA GLY A 77 7.97 4.91 -6.19
C GLY A 77 6.55 4.38 -6.21
N ASN A 78 5.77 4.78 -7.20
CA ASN A 78 4.42 4.26 -7.38
C ASN A 78 4.45 3.08 -8.36
N TYR A 79 3.80 1.97 -8.01
CA TYR A 79 3.74 0.77 -8.87
C TYR A 79 3.12 1.03 -10.25
N LYS A 80 2.39 2.12 -10.44
CA LYS A 80 1.90 2.53 -11.78
C LYS A 80 3.05 2.71 -12.79
N ASP A 81 4.25 3.02 -12.29
CA ASP A 81 5.46 3.24 -13.06
C ASP A 81 6.40 2.02 -13.04
N VAL A 82 5.90 0.83 -12.68
CA VAL A 82 6.69 -0.41 -12.49
C VAL A 82 7.64 -0.71 -13.66
N ALA A 83 7.20 -0.51 -14.91
CA ALA A 83 8.04 -0.77 -16.09
C ALA A 83 9.22 0.22 -16.23
N VAL A 84 9.05 1.46 -15.79
CA VAL A 84 10.14 2.46 -15.76
C VAL A 84 11.09 2.12 -14.62
N ILE A 85 10.54 1.91 -13.41
CA ILE A 85 11.31 1.58 -12.21
C ILE A 85 12.13 0.30 -12.42
N ALA A 86 11.57 -0.74 -13.05
CA ALA A 86 12.28 -1.98 -13.34
C ALA A 86 13.49 -1.74 -14.25
N ARG A 87 13.35 -0.94 -15.31
CA ARG A 87 14.45 -0.62 -16.24
C ARG A 87 15.55 0.20 -15.57
N GLU A 88 15.18 1.23 -14.81
CA GLU A 88 16.13 2.08 -14.07
C GLU A 88 16.92 1.28 -13.02
N ASN A 89 16.34 0.20 -12.51
CA ASN A 89 16.97 -0.69 -11.54
C ASN A 89 17.68 -1.90 -12.17
N HIS A 90 17.80 -1.97 -13.50
CA HIS A 90 18.34 -3.12 -14.23
C HIS A 90 17.64 -4.45 -13.87
N PHE A 91 16.34 -4.36 -13.59
CA PHE A 91 15.51 -5.48 -13.16
C PHE A 91 14.65 -6.07 -14.29
N ASP A 92 14.78 -5.56 -15.50
CA ASP A 92 14.17 -6.08 -16.73
C ASP A 92 15.18 -6.99 -17.47
N PRO A 93 14.79 -8.20 -17.93
CA PRO A 93 13.49 -8.84 -17.74
C PRO A 93 13.27 -9.32 -16.30
N VAL A 94 11.99 -9.45 -15.92
CA VAL A 94 11.50 -9.96 -14.63
C VAL A 94 10.65 -11.21 -14.86
N ASP A 95 10.67 -12.16 -13.91
CA ASP A 95 9.93 -13.42 -14.02
C ASP A 95 8.51 -13.31 -13.44
N ALA A 96 8.33 -12.52 -12.38
CA ALA A 96 7.05 -12.33 -11.72
C ALA A 96 6.90 -10.94 -11.09
N ILE A 97 5.65 -10.48 -11.01
CA ILE A 97 5.28 -9.22 -10.36
C ILE A 97 4.12 -9.50 -9.41
N ILE A 98 4.24 -9.07 -8.16
CA ILE A 98 3.26 -9.29 -7.09
C ILE A 98 2.63 -7.96 -6.72
N PHE A 99 1.30 -7.98 -6.51
CA PHE A 99 0.53 -6.86 -5.98
C PHE A 99 -0.31 -7.35 -4.79
N ASP A 100 0.01 -6.91 -3.59
CA ASP A 100 -0.81 -7.05 -2.38
C ASP A 100 -1.52 -5.73 -2.11
N LEU A 101 -2.68 -5.56 -2.74
CA LEU A 101 -3.42 -4.30 -2.74
C LEU A 101 -4.15 -4.10 -1.41
N GLY A 102 -3.84 -3.01 -0.73
CA GLY A 102 -4.50 -2.65 0.51
C GLY A 102 -3.65 -1.69 1.34
N LEU A 103 -4.00 -1.60 2.61
CA LEU A 103 -3.21 -0.90 3.62
C LEU A 103 -2.54 -1.93 4.53
N SER A 104 -1.31 -1.65 4.96
CA SER A 104 -0.64 -2.45 5.96
C SER A 104 -1.28 -2.27 7.34
N MET A 105 -1.12 -3.27 8.20
CA MET A 105 -1.50 -3.15 9.61
C MET A 105 -0.73 -2.01 10.28
N TYR A 106 0.55 -1.80 9.92
CA TYR A 106 1.32 -0.66 10.38
C TYR A 106 0.63 0.68 10.07
N GLN A 107 0.19 0.89 8.82
CA GLN A 107 -0.53 2.09 8.42
C GLN A 107 -1.84 2.27 9.20
N LEU A 108 -2.58 1.19 9.44
CA LEU A 108 -3.85 1.25 10.19
C LEU A 108 -3.66 1.55 11.68
N GLU A 109 -2.56 1.08 12.27
CA GLU A 109 -2.33 1.16 13.72
C GLU A 109 -1.49 2.36 14.15
N HIS A 110 -0.55 2.81 13.32
CA HIS A 110 0.49 3.78 13.70
C HIS A 110 0.40 5.10 12.93
N SER A 111 -0.21 5.12 11.75
CA SER A 111 -0.30 6.34 10.96
C SER A 111 -1.31 7.33 11.56
N SER A 112 -0.91 8.59 11.67
CA SER A 112 -1.81 9.69 12.01
C SER A 112 -2.64 10.20 10.83
N ARG A 113 -2.53 9.58 9.64
CA ARG A 113 -3.20 10.02 8.40
C ARG A 113 -4.67 9.59 8.29
N GLY A 114 -5.25 9.06 9.37
CA GLY A 114 -6.69 8.80 9.45
C GLY A 114 -7.17 7.57 8.67
N PHE A 115 -6.29 6.63 8.33
CA PHE A 115 -6.65 5.39 7.64
C PHE A 115 -7.60 4.48 8.43
N SER A 116 -7.57 4.58 9.76
CA SER A 116 -8.45 3.83 10.66
C SER A 116 -9.45 4.76 11.33
N SER A 117 -10.73 4.38 11.31
CA SER A 117 -11.77 5.09 12.07
C SER A 117 -11.70 4.83 13.59
N GLN A 118 -10.91 3.85 14.01
CA GLN A 118 -10.76 3.47 15.42
C GLN A 118 -9.62 4.24 16.11
N ARG A 119 -8.71 4.81 15.33
CA ARG A 119 -7.57 5.60 15.82
C ARG A 119 -7.82 7.08 15.53
N GLN A 120 -7.35 7.93 16.42
CA GLN A 120 -7.39 9.37 16.18
C GLN A 120 -6.30 9.74 15.17
N GLY A 121 -6.67 10.53 14.16
CA GLY A 121 -5.76 11.01 13.14
C GLY A 121 -6.40 12.15 12.35
N ASP A 122 -5.58 12.86 11.58
CA ASP A 122 -6.08 13.84 10.62
C ASP A 122 -6.79 13.10 9.49
N LEU A 123 -7.86 13.70 8.96
CA LEU A 123 -8.55 13.17 7.77
C LEU A 123 -7.67 13.42 6.52
N ASP A 124 -6.56 12.70 6.43
CA ASP A 124 -5.57 12.85 5.37
C ASP A 124 -5.81 11.83 4.25
N LEU A 125 -5.76 10.55 4.59
CA LEU A 125 -5.93 9.39 3.70
C LEU A 125 -4.98 9.34 2.47
N ARG A 126 -3.99 10.24 2.35
CA ARG A 126 -2.98 10.12 1.29
C ARG A 126 -2.01 9.00 1.63
N ILE A 127 -1.86 8.05 0.71
CA ILE A 127 -0.78 7.05 0.75
C ILE A 127 0.59 7.73 0.65
N SER A 128 0.70 8.76 -0.19
CA SER A 128 1.94 9.51 -0.36
C SER A 128 1.72 10.99 -0.11
N LEU A 129 2.59 11.58 0.72
CA LEU A 129 2.58 13.02 1.02
C LEU A 129 3.01 13.89 -0.17
N LEU A 130 3.47 13.28 -1.27
CA LEU A 130 3.68 13.98 -2.54
C LEU A 130 2.34 14.38 -3.21
N LEU A 131 1.24 13.73 -2.83
CA LEU A 131 -0.09 14.15 -3.24
C LEU A 131 -0.45 15.47 -2.57
N ARG A 132 -0.97 16.41 -3.36
CA ARG A 132 -1.22 17.79 -2.91
C ARG A 132 -2.47 17.95 -2.03
N GLU A 133 -3.49 17.14 -2.27
CA GLU A 133 -4.81 17.30 -1.66
C GLU A 133 -5.07 16.16 -0.68
N SER A 134 -5.35 16.51 0.58
CA SER A 134 -5.81 15.55 1.59
C SER A 134 -7.30 15.23 1.44
N ALA A 135 -7.77 14.16 2.08
CA ALA A 135 -9.21 13.85 2.11
C ALA A 135 -10.02 14.97 2.77
N LYS A 136 -9.47 15.66 3.78
CA LYS A 136 -10.08 16.84 4.39
C LYS A 136 -10.21 17.98 3.38
N ASP A 137 -9.14 18.29 2.64
CA ASP A 137 -9.15 19.36 1.65
C ASP A 137 -10.15 19.05 0.53
N TRP A 138 -10.11 17.83 0.01
CA TRP A 138 -11.04 17.36 -1.00
C TRP A 138 -12.48 17.45 -0.50
N LEU A 139 -12.78 16.92 0.70
CA LEU A 139 -14.12 16.93 1.28
C LEU A 139 -14.65 18.35 1.44
N ASN A 140 -13.80 19.30 1.82
CA ASN A 140 -14.20 20.69 2.04
C ASN A 140 -14.39 21.49 0.75
N ARG A 141 -13.71 21.12 -0.35
CA ARG A 141 -13.83 21.81 -1.64
C ARG A 141 -14.84 21.18 -2.60
N THR A 142 -15.06 19.87 -2.51
CA THR A 142 -15.89 19.09 -3.44
C THR A 142 -17.36 19.53 -3.43
N SER A 143 -17.99 19.50 -4.60
CA SER A 143 -19.43 19.76 -4.75
C SER A 143 -20.29 18.65 -4.13
N ARG A 144 -21.58 18.94 -3.94
CA ARG A 144 -22.55 17.94 -3.43
C ARG A 144 -22.68 16.74 -4.36
N ASP A 145 -22.63 16.99 -5.66
CA ASP A 145 -22.80 15.98 -6.70
C ASP A 145 -21.57 15.08 -6.80
N GLU A 146 -20.36 15.67 -6.83
CA GLU A 146 -19.09 14.94 -6.80
C GLU A 146 -18.95 14.06 -5.54
N LEU A 147 -19.34 14.57 -4.36
CA LEU A 147 -19.30 13.78 -3.13
C LEU A 147 -20.25 12.58 -3.21
N THR A 148 -21.47 12.81 -3.69
CA THR A 148 -22.48 11.77 -3.81
C THR A 148 -22.07 10.71 -4.82
N ASP A 149 -21.57 11.12 -5.99
CA ASP A 149 -21.06 10.23 -7.03
C ASP A 149 -19.90 9.36 -6.51
N LEU A 150 -18.93 9.96 -5.82
CA LEU A 150 -17.80 9.21 -5.26
C LEU A 150 -18.27 8.16 -4.23
N ILE A 151 -19.12 8.56 -3.28
CA ILE A 151 -19.62 7.65 -2.23
C ILE A 151 -20.46 6.53 -2.86
N THR A 152 -21.35 6.85 -3.80
CA THR A 152 -22.18 5.84 -4.47
C THR A 152 -21.34 4.88 -5.29
N ARG A 153 -20.30 5.36 -5.97
CA ARG A 153 -19.40 4.52 -6.78
C ARG A 153 -18.58 3.54 -5.94
N TYR A 154 -18.03 3.97 -4.81
CA TYR A 154 -17.03 3.16 -4.08
C TYR A 154 -17.55 2.48 -2.80
N VAL A 155 -18.66 2.93 -2.20
CA VAL A 155 -19.21 2.27 -1.01
C VAL A 155 -20.07 1.06 -1.38
N GLU A 156 -20.61 1.01 -2.61
CA GLU A 156 -21.43 -0.10 -3.14
C GLU A 156 -22.57 -0.56 -2.20
N ASP A 157 -23.03 0.32 -1.31
CA ASP A 157 -24.06 0.06 -0.30
C ASP A 157 -25.30 0.93 -0.55
N LYS A 158 -26.49 0.39 -0.28
CA LYS A 158 -27.77 1.10 -0.38
C LYS A 158 -27.83 2.37 0.49
N ARG A 159 -27.00 2.44 1.53
CA ARG A 159 -26.86 3.56 2.46
C ARG A 159 -25.95 4.67 1.93
N SER A 160 -25.28 4.50 0.79
CA SER A 160 -24.43 5.54 0.17
C SER A 160 -25.11 6.90 0.08
N THR A 161 -26.38 6.94 -0.35
CA THR A 161 -27.19 8.16 -0.40
C THR A 161 -27.40 8.80 0.98
N ILE A 162 -27.63 7.98 2.02
CA ILE A 162 -27.81 8.45 3.40
C ILE A 162 -26.48 8.98 3.95
N LEU A 163 -25.37 8.30 3.66
CA LEU A 163 -24.03 8.70 4.07
C LEU A 163 -23.62 10.03 3.44
N SER A 164 -23.81 10.19 2.13
CA SER A 164 -23.54 11.46 1.43
C SER A 164 -24.35 12.62 2.05
N ARG A 165 -25.67 12.44 2.22
CA ARG A 165 -26.52 13.47 2.85
C ARG A 165 -26.05 13.85 4.25
N LYS A 166 -25.68 12.88 5.08
CA LYS A 166 -25.17 13.13 6.43
C LYS A 166 -23.83 13.87 6.40
N LEU A 167 -22.91 13.46 5.54
CA LEU A 167 -21.61 14.13 5.39
C LEU A 167 -21.78 15.59 4.96
N LEU A 168 -22.66 15.87 3.99
CA LEU A 168 -22.97 17.23 3.56
C LEU A 168 -23.55 18.08 4.69
N GLN A 169 -24.50 17.55 5.47
CA GLN A 169 -25.09 18.26 6.61
C GLN A 169 -24.07 18.58 7.69
N VAL A 170 -23.14 17.66 7.98
CA VAL A 170 -22.07 17.89 8.97
C VAL A 170 -21.10 18.95 8.46
N ARG A 171 -20.67 18.84 7.19
CA ARG A 171 -19.76 19.78 6.54
C ARG A 171 -20.27 21.22 6.56
N GLU A 172 -21.57 21.42 6.32
CA GLU A 172 -22.20 22.75 6.37
C GLU A 172 -22.20 23.39 7.75
N LYS A 173 -22.26 22.57 8.81
CA LYS A 173 -22.21 23.06 10.18
C LYS A 173 -20.78 23.32 10.65
N LYS A 174 -19.86 22.43 10.30
CA LYS A 174 -18.45 22.51 10.69
C LYS A 174 -17.56 21.72 9.72
N PRO A 175 -16.73 22.43 8.92
CA PRO A 175 -15.69 21.84 8.08
C PRO A 175 -14.52 21.19 8.85
#